data_AF-A0A7L4NYA9-F1
#
_entry.id   AF-A0A7L4NYA9-F1
#
_cell.length_a   1.000
_cell.length_b   1.000
_cell.length_c   1.000
_cell.angle_alpha   90.00
_cell.angle_beta   90.00
_cell.angle_gamma   90.00
#
_symmetry.space_group_name_H-M   'P 1'
#
loop_
_entity.id
_entity.type
_entity.pdbx_description
1 polymer ?
#
loop_
_entity_poly.entity_id
_entity_poly.type
_entity_poly.pdbx_seq_one_letter_code
_entity_poly.pdbx_strand_id
1 'polypeptide(L)'
;MLHPSWQRKLINVFLDERFNGYQFFLTTHSNHLLDVILDSDDISIYSLSKNFGKNEGKFSIKKVLYGDNNLLQLLGVRNSSVFLPNCKIWVEGITDVLYLRRYLEIYQNYMKDQNKISRIFDEDRHYSFFIYNGSDIINLLDLNLDKDDKRLNGLFILRDGDTEEEQVKKDQNKKLKSKLGDNFNLLDCWEVENLLSKDVLYLTLENHRKYGHYLFNLDFEEEDYKNRDLGLFIKEVICNNQVEGNPINKKKGFYKRAEKHIKEYNDLSKDAVKLCKTLYNFIESQNTI
;
A
#
# COMPACT_ATOMS: atom_id res chain seq x y z
N MET A 1 -10.27 23.37 -13.01
CA MET A 1 -9.22 22.37 -12.70
C MET A 1 -9.60 21.06 -13.36
N LEU A 2 -8.65 20.35 -13.97
CA LEU A 2 -8.90 19.00 -14.52
C LEU A 2 -9.31 18.06 -13.38
N HIS A 3 -10.35 17.27 -13.59
CA HIS A 3 -10.74 16.25 -12.61
C HIS A 3 -9.61 15.21 -12.46
N PRO A 4 -9.39 14.62 -11.27
CA PRO A 4 -8.24 13.75 -10.98
C PRO A 4 -8.02 12.65 -12.02
N SER A 5 -9.10 11.99 -12.45
CA SER A 5 -9.04 10.94 -13.48
C SER A 5 -8.45 11.42 -14.82
N TRP A 6 -8.70 12.67 -15.22
CA TRP A 6 -8.14 13.24 -16.44
C TRP A 6 -6.68 13.64 -16.29
N GLN A 7 -6.27 14.04 -15.09
CA GLN A 7 -4.86 14.29 -14.80
C GLN A 7 -4.05 12.99 -14.89
N ARG A 8 -4.57 11.89 -14.33
CA ARG A 8 -3.95 10.56 -14.46
C ARG A 8 -3.88 10.13 -15.93
N LYS A 9 -4.96 10.30 -16.69
CA LYS A 9 -4.98 9.98 -18.12
C LYS A 9 -3.95 10.79 -18.91
N LEU A 10 -3.74 12.06 -18.56
CA LEU A 10 -2.71 12.90 -19.18
C LEU A 10 -1.30 12.36 -18.91
N ILE A 11 -0.98 11.97 -17.67
CA ILE A 11 0.33 11.38 -17.37
C ILE A 11 0.52 10.06 -18.13
N ASN A 12 -0.50 9.21 -18.20
CA ASN A 12 -0.44 7.97 -18.98
C ASN A 12 -0.16 8.22 -20.47
N VAL A 13 -0.64 9.34 -21.03
CA VAL A 13 -0.30 9.74 -22.40
C VAL A 13 1.18 10.10 -22.53
N PHE A 14 1.78 10.76 -21.54
CA PHE A 14 3.21 11.09 -21.56
C PHE A 14 4.12 9.87 -21.40
N LEU A 15 3.62 8.79 -20.78
CA LEU A 15 4.33 7.53 -20.63
C LEU A 15 4.16 6.58 -21.81
N ASP A 16 3.33 6.93 -22.78
CA ASP A 16 3.09 6.10 -23.96
C ASP A 16 4.35 5.99 -24.82
N GLU A 17 4.59 4.81 -25.41
CA GLU A 17 5.78 4.52 -26.23
C GLU A 17 5.99 5.51 -27.38
N ARG A 18 4.92 6.14 -27.87
CA ARG A 18 5.00 7.18 -28.91
C ARG A 18 5.80 8.41 -28.48
N PHE A 19 5.96 8.63 -27.17
CA PHE A 19 6.75 9.72 -26.60
C PHE A 19 8.09 9.24 -26.03
N ASN A 20 8.52 8.02 -26.36
CA ASN A 20 9.81 7.52 -25.93
C ASN A 20 10.95 8.41 -26.46
N GLY A 21 11.86 8.84 -25.58
CA GLY A 21 12.93 9.81 -25.88
C GLY A 21 12.61 11.27 -25.53
N TYR A 22 11.39 11.58 -25.09
CA TYR A 22 11.04 12.91 -24.58
C TYR A 22 11.03 12.93 -23.05
N GLN A 23 11.52 14.03 -22.46
CA GLN A 23 11.45 14.27 -21.03
C GLN A 23 10.52 15.46 -20.75
N PHE A 24 9.47 15.23 -19.97
CA PHE A 24 8.48 16.25 -19.61
C PHE A 24 8.75 16.80 -18.21
N PHE A 25 8.72 18.13 -18.08
CA PHE A 25 8.79 18.83 -16.79
C PHE A 25 7.46 19.52 -16.53
N LEU A 26 6.80 19.16 -15.43
CA LEU A 26 5.48 19.65 -15.05
C LEU A 26 5.54 20.28 -13.67
N THR A 27 4.88 21.41 -13.49
CA THR A 27 4.62 22.00 -12.17
C THR A 27 3.13 21.85 -11.86
N THR A 28 2.81 21.40 -10.65
CA THR A 28 1.43 21.12 -10.26
C THR A 28 1.23 21.35 -8.76
N HIS A 29 0.02 21.82 -8.42
CA HIS A 29 -0.48 21.83 -7.03
C HIS A 29 -1.42 20.66 -6.75
N SER A 30 -1.61 19.76 -7.71
CA SER A 30 -2.48 18.60 -7.54
C SER A 30 -1.77 17.48 -6.79
N ASN A 31 -2.32 17.12 -5.63
CA ASN A 31 -1.88 15.97 -4.84
C ASN A 31 -2.26 14.63 -5.48
N HIS A 32 -3.23 14.59 -6.39
CA HIS A 32 -3.66 13.36 -7.09
C HIS A 32 -2.59 12.77 -8.03
N LEU A 33 -1.52 13.51 -8.30
CA LEU A 33 -0.42 13.04 -9.14
C LEU A 33 0.68 12.32 -8.36
N LEU A 34 0.60 12.30 -7.02
CA LEU A 34 1.62 11.66 -6.18
C LEU A 34 1.62 10.14 -6.32
N ASP A 35 0.43 9.55 -6.48
CA ASP A 35 0.28 8.11 -6.66
C ASP A 35 0.78 7.61 -8.02
N VAL A 36 1.00 8.51 -8.99
CA VAL A 36 1.48 8.11 -10.33
C VAL A 36 2.95 7.68 -10.31
N ILE A 37 3.73 8.05 -9.28
CA ILE A 37 5.09 7.49 -9.05
C ILE A 37 5.05 5.96 -8.89
N LEU A 38 3.91 5.41 -8.47
CA LEU A 38 3.77 3.97 -8.28
C LEU A 38 3.69 3.20 -9.58
N ASP A 39 2.99 3.80 -10.54
CA ASP A 39 2.60 3.18 -11.78
C ASP A 39 3.80 2.99 -12.72
N SER A 40 4.81 3.87 -12.64
CA SER A 40 6.03 3.74 -13.45
C SER A 40 7.28 4.22 -12.71
N ASP A 41 8.38 3.49 -12.93
CA ASP A 41 9.72 3.86 -12.46
C ASP A 41 10.31 5.05 -13.27
N ASP A 42 9.68 5.43 -14.40
CA ASP A 42 10.08 6.56 -15.26
C ASP A 42 9.60 7.92 -14.73
N ILE A 43 8.80 7.94 -13.66
CA ILE A 43 8.30 9.17 -13.04
C ILE A 43 9.13 9.52 -11.81
N SER A 44 9.49 10.79 -11.69
CA SER A 44 10.08 11.34 -10.47
C SER A 44 9.42 12.68 -10.13
N ILE A 45 8.94 12.80 -8.90
CA ILE A 45 8.36 14.04 -8.37
C ILE A 45 9.38 14.70 -7.44
N TYR A 46 9.43 16.03 -7.48
CA TYR A 46 10.33 16.83 -6.66
C TYR A 46 9.53 17.91 -5.94
N SER A 47 9.78 18.09 -4.65
CA SER A 47 9.24 19.19 -3.87
C SER A 47 10.22 20.35 -3.90
N LEU A 48 9.68 21.54 -4.13
CA LEU A 48 10.42 22.78 -4.11
C LEU A 48 9.91 23.60 -2.93
N SER A 49 10.78 23.84 -1.94
CA SER A 49 10.43 24.67 -0.78
C SER A 49 11.43 25.79 -0.58
N LYS A 50 10.94 26.94 -0.11
CA LYS A 50 11.77 28.08 0.25
C LYS A 50 12.11 27.99 1.73
N ASN A 51 13.40 28.04 2.08
CA ASN A 51 13.81 28.04 3.48
C ASN A 51 13.55 29.42 4.11
N PHE A 52 12.75 29.45 5.17
CA PHE A 52 12.52 30.63 6.01
C PHE A 52 13.40 30.49 7.26
N GLY A 53 14.63 30.99 7.20
CA GLY A 53 15.63 30.92 8.27
C GLY A 53 16.90 31.68 7.90
N LYS A 54 18.00 31.54 8.67
CA LYS A 54 19.29 32.31 8.51
C LYS A 54 19.91 32.32 7.10
N ASN A 55 19.45 31.48 6.18
CA ASN A 55 19.81 31.47 4.76
C ASN A 55 18.60 31.91 3.91
N GLU A 56 18.13 33.14 4.11
CA GLU A 56 17.04 33.71 3.33
C GLU A 56 17.38 33.65 1.82
N GLY A 57 16.48 33.05 1.03
CA GLY A 57 16.60 33.01 -0.44
C GLY A 57 17.08 31.70 -1.05
N LYS A 58 17.46 30.68 -0.27
CA LYS A 58 17.80 29.35 -0.81
C LYS A 58 16.56 28.46 -0.96
N PHE A 59 16.36 27.95 -2.17
CA PHE A 59 15.38 26.90 -2.46
C PHE A 59 15.98 25.53 -2.12
N SER A 60 15.20 24.67 -1.49
CA SER A 60 15.53 23.27 -1.32
C SER A 60 14.70 22.45 -2.30
N ILE A 61 15.38 21.59 -3.06
CA ILE A 61 14.76 20.62 -3.96
C ILE A 61 14.95 19.26 -3.30
N LYS A 62 13.85 18.58 -3.00
CA LYS A 62 13.88 17.22 -2.47
C LYS A 62 13.14 16.30 -3.42
N LYS A 63 13.74 15.16 -3.76
CA LYS A 63 13.00 14.11 -4.45
C LYS A 63 11.88 13.64 -3.52
N VAL A 64 10.66 13.68 -4.02
CA VAL A 64 9.49 13.18 -3.32
C VAL A 64 9.50 11.67 -3.47
N LEU A 65 9.58 10.99 -2.34
CA LEU A 65 9.30 9.58 -2.27
C LEU A 65 7.80 9.43 -2.01
N TYR A 66 7.23 8.37 -2.56
CA TYR A 66 5.83 8.05 -2.31
C TYR A 66 5.58 7.86 -0.81
N GLY A 67 4.53 8.50 -0.27
CA GLY A 67 4.24 8.51 1.18
C GLY A 67 4.91 9.62 2.00
N ASP A 68 5.49 10.66 1.38
CA ASP A 68 5.95 11.85 2.09
C ASP A 68 4.74 12.71 2.54
N ASN A 69 4.26 12.46 3.77
CA ASN A 69 3.13 13.19 4.36
C ASN A 69 3.39 14.70 4.51
N ASN A 70 4.65 15.13 4.57
CA ASN A 70 4.98 16.57 4.56
C ASN A 70 4.57 17.22 3.25
N LEU A 71 4.47 16.45 2.16
CA LEU A 71 4.11 16.97 0.85
C LEU A 71 2.65 17.40 0.76
N LEU A 72 1.73 16.65 1.37
CA LEU A 72 0.32 17.03 1.45
C LEU A 72 0.16 18.36 2.19
N GLN A 73 0.92 18.54 3.28
CA GLN A 73 1.01 19.81 4.00
C GLN A 73 1.63 20.93 3.14
N LEU A 74 2.71 20.66 2.41
CA LEU A 74 3.37 21.61 1.49
C LEU A 74 2.47 22.05 0.33
N LEU A 75 1.59 21.16 -0.14
CA LEU A 75 0.59 21.46 -1.17
C LEU A 75 -0.62 22.23 -0.60
N GLY A 76 -0.62 22.58 0.69
CA GLY A 76 -1.69 23.32 1.35
C GLY A 76 -2.96 22.49 1.58
N VAL A 77 -2.88 21.17 1.38
CA VAL A 77 -3.97 20.24 1.66
C VAL A 77 -4.05 20.10 3.17
N ARG A 78 -5.07 20.73 3.77
CA ARG A 78 -5.39 20.50 5.18
C ARG A 78 -6.11 19.15 5.26
N ASN A 79 -5.89 18.38 6.34
CA ASN A 79 -6.65 17.15 6.60
C ASN A 79 -8.18 17.35 6.67
N SER A 80 -8.64 18.61 6.73
CA SER A 80 -10.05 19.04 6.68
C SER A 80 -10.54 19.46 5.29
N SER A 81 -9.71 19.39 4.25
CA SER A 81 -10.08 19.78 2.89
C SER A 81 -10.98 18.73 2.24
N VAL A 82 -12.08 19.21 1.62
CA VAL A 82 -13.15 18.51 0.88
C VAL A 82 -12.65 17.68 -0.33
N PHE A 83 -11.34 17.50 -0.49
CA PHE A 83 -10.67 16.87 -1.63
C PHE A 83 -10.14 15.46 -1.34
N LEU A 84 -10.40 14.91 -0.15
CA LEU A 84 -10.07 13.54 0.19
C LEU A 84 -11.31 12.67 -0.04
N PRO A 85 -11.18 11.45 -0.62
CA PRO A 85 -12.30 10.54 -0.72
C PRO A 85 -12.89 10.26 0.67
N ASN A 86 -14.18 9.91 0.71
CA ASN A 86 -14.89 9.61 1.95
C ASN A 86 -14.22 8.49 2.77
N CYS A 87 -13.36 7.68 2.14
CA CYS A 87 -12.64 6.56 2.73
C CYS A 87 -11.12 6.70 2.51
N LYS A 88 -10.35 6.76 3.60
CA LYS A 88 -8.89 6.82 3.66
C LYS A 88 -8.39 5.53 4.29
N ILE A 89 -7.57 4.76 3.59
CA ILE A 89 -7.00 3.51 4.11
C ILE A 89 -5.50 3.72 4.28
N TRP A 90 -5.02 3.74 5.52
CA TRP A 90 -3.62 3.95 5.84
C TRP A 90 -2.90 2.62 5.98
N VAL A 91 -1.75 2.49 5.34
CA VAL A 91 -0.93 1.27 5.29
C VAL A 91 0.54 1.58 5.54
N GLU A 92 1.32 0.59 5.91
CA GLU A 92 2.70 0.78 6.38
C GLU A 92 3.65 1.13 5.24
N GLY A 93 3.56 0.36 4.16
CA GLY A 93 4.51 0.38 3.06
C GLY A 93 3.86 0.47 1.69
N ILE A 94 4.71 0.69 0.68
CA ILE A 94 4.25 0.78 -0.70
C ILE A 94 3.88 -0.57 -1.28
N THR A 95 4.59 -1.62 -0.89
CA THR A 95 4.25 -2.96 -1.35
C THR A 95 2.89 -3.39 -0.85
N ASP A 96 2.49 -2.97 0.35
CA ASP A 96 1.17 -3.17 0.92
C ASP A 96 0.09 -2.63 -0.01
N VAL A 97 0.22 -1.36 -0.45
CA VAL A 97 -0.73 -0.74 -1.39
C VAL A 97 -0.86 -1.57 -2.66
N LEU A 98 0.27 -2.04 -3.21
CA LEU A 98 0.27 -2.82 -4.45
C LEU A 98 -0.48 -4.16 -4.27
N TYR A 99 -0.18 -4.91 -3.21
CA TYR A 99 -0.89 -6.15 -2.88
C TYR A 99 -2.38 -5.92 -2.63
N LEU A 100 -2.73 -4.96 -1.77
CA LEU A 100 -4.11 -4.68 -1.42
C LEU A 100 -4.93 -4.22 -2.61
N ARG A 101 -4.37 -3.38 -3.49
CA ARG A 101 -5.02 -2.96 -4.73
C ARG A 101 -5.35 -4.18 -5.60
N ARG A 102 -4.38 -5.06 -5.81
CA ARG A 102 -4.55 -6.26 -6.63
C ARG A 102 -5.57 -7.24 -6.01
N TYR A 103 -5.48 -7.47 -4.71
CA TYR A 103 -6.40 -8.37 -4.02
C TYR A 103 -7.83 -7.83 -4.02
N LEU A 104 -8.01 -6.54 -3.75
CA LEU A 104 -9.32 -5.92 -3.71
C LEU A 104 -9.97 -5.84 -5.10
N GLU A 105 -9.18 -5.64 -6.16
CA GLU A 105 -9.65 -5.72 -7.56
C GLU A 105 -10.25 -7.11 -7.85
N ILE A 106 -9.49 -8.18 -7.62
CA ILE A 106 -9.92 -9.55 -7.88
C ILE A 106 -11.13 -9.91 -7.02
N TYR A 107 -11.09 -9.57 -5.73
CA TYR A 107 -12.17 -9.82 -4.80
C TYR A 107 -13.48 -9.18 -5.27
N GLN A 108 -13.44 -7.89 -5.63
CA GLN A 108 -14.62 -7.15 -6.06
C GLN A 108 -15.19 -7.71 -7.37
N ASN A 109 -14.34 -7.99 -8.35
CA ASN A 109 -14.77 -8.56 -9.63
C ASN A 109 -15.46 -9.91 -9.41
N TYR A 110 -14.83 -10.81 -8.67
CA TYR A 110 -15.41 -12.11 -8.37
C TYR A 110 -16.73 -11.99 -7.59
N MET A 111 -16.78 -11.19 -6.53
CA MET A 111 -18.00 -11.03 -5.74
C MET A 111 -19.15 -10.41 -6.55
N LYS A 112 -18.85 -9.51 -7.48
CA LYS A 112 -19.84 -8.94 -8.39
C LYS A 112 -20.38 -10.00 -9.35
N ASP A 113 -19.50 -10.80 -9.95
CA ASP A 113 -19.90 -11.89 -10.86
C ASP A 113 -20.76 -12.94 -10.14
N GLN A 114 -20.50 -13.16 -8.85
CA GLN A 114 -21.30 -14.02 -7.97
C GLN A 114 -22.59 -13.34 -7.44
N ASN A 115 -22.90 -12.11 -7.84
CA ASN A 115 -24.02 -11.30 -7.33
C ASN A 115 -24.04 -11.15 -5.78
N LYS A 116 -22.86 -11.20 -5.14
CA LYS A 116 -22.71 -11.06 -3.67
C LYS A 116 -22.53 -9.62 -3.22
N ILE A 117 -22.13 -8.73 -4.13
CA ILE A 117 -22.01 -7.30 -3.89
C ILE A 117 -22.80 -6.52 -4.94
N SER A 118 -23.26 -5.32 -4.58
CA SER A 118 -24.11 -4.49 -5.45
C SER A 118 -23.32 -3.55 -6.36
N ARG A 119 -22.08 -3.21 -6.00
CA ARG A 119 -21.25 -2.23 -6.70
C ARG A 119 -19.77 -2.54 -6.54
N ILE A 120 -18.97 -2.04 -7.49
CA ILE A 120 -17.51 -1.99 -7.36
C ILE A 120 -17.14 -0.59 -6.88
N PHE A 121 -16.15 -0.52 -6.00
CA PHE A 121 -15.53 0.72 -5.56
C PHE A 121 -14.18 0.91 -6.26
N ASP A 122 -14.07 2.01 -6.99
CA ASP A 122 -12.82 2.48 -7.55
C ASP A 122 -12.00 3.31 -6.55
N GLU A 123 -10.69 3.05 -6.52
CA GLU A 123 -9.70 3.95 -5.92
C GLU A 123 -9.75 5.34 -6.58
N ASP A 124 -9.39 6.40 -5.86
CA ASP A 124 -9.48 7.82 -6.26
C ASP A 124 -10.90 8.37 -6.43
N ARG A 125 -11.94 7.52 -6.38
CA ARG A 125 -13.35 7.92 -6.40
C ARG A 125 -14.06 7.64 -5.08
N HIS A 126 -13.88 6.44 -4.54
CA HIS A 126 -14.60 5.99 -3.34
C HIS A 126 -13.69 5.83 -2.14
N TYR A 127 -12.44 5.44 -2.38
CA TYR A 127 -11.39 5.32 -1.37
C TYR A 127 -10.02 5.69 -1.94
N SER A 128 -9.04 5.99 -1.08
CA SER A 128 -7.64 6.07 -1.46
C SER A 128 -6.75 5.46 -0.38
N PHE A 129 -5.65 4.83 -0.81
CA PHE A 129 -4.61 4.38 0.09
C PHE A 129 -3.66 5.53 0.46
N PHE A 130 -3.16 5.52 1.68
CA PHE A 130 -2.14 6.45 2.16
C PHE A 130 -1.06 5.67 2.90
N ILE A 131 0.19 6.07 2.72
CA ILE A 131 1.32 5.42 3.38
C ILE A 131 1.77 6.24 4.57
N TYR A 132 1.97 5.60 5.71
CA TYR A 132 2.57 6.24 6.89
C TYR A 132 4.02 5.84 7.13
N ASN A 133 4.62 4.91 6.38
CA ASN A 133 6.07 4.60 6.38
C ASN A 133 6.64 4.27 7.77
N GLY A 134 5.87 3.58 8.63
CA GLY A 134 6.27 3.30 10.02
C GLY A 134 6.53 4.55 10.89
N SER A 135 6.18 5.75 10.40
CA SER A 135 6.23 6.97 11.19
C SER A 135 5.32 6.85 12.41
N ASP A 136 5.58 7.68 13.44
CA ASP A 136 4.78 7.68 14.66
C ASP A 136 3.35 8.14 14.34
N ILE A 137 2.55 7.17 13.90
CA ILE A 137 1.17 7.32 13.45
C ILE A 137 0.31 7.96 14.52
N ILE A 138 0.72 7.82 15.79
CA ILE A 138 0.16 8.52 16.94
C ILE A 138 0.28 10.04 16.80
N ASN A 139 1.48 10.52 16.47
CA ASN A 139 1.73 11.95 16.29
C ASN A 139 1.06 12.47 15.02
N LEU A 140 1.01 11.64 13.97
CA LEU A 140 0.41 12.03 12.70
C LEU A 140 -1.12 12.15 12.78
N LEU A 141 -1.76 11.31 13.61
CA LEU A 141 -3.18 11.39 13.91
C LEU A 141 -3.51 12.42 14.98
N ASP A 142 -2.49 12.98 15.66
CA ASP A 142 -2.63 13.73 16.89
C ASP A 142 -3.61 13.02 17.83
N LEU A 143 -3.18 11.91 18.46
CA LEU A 143 -4.06 11.16 19.37
C LEU A 143 -4.52 11.94 20.62
N ASN A 144 -4.38 13.27 20.67
CA ASN A 144 -5.11 14.14 21.59
C ASN A 144 -6.48 14.59 21.06
N LEU A 145 -6.81 14.29 19.81
CA LEU A 145 -8.13 14.57 19.25
C LEU A 145 -9.22 13.73 19.91
N ASP A 146 -10.38 14.36 20.13
CA ASP A 146 -11.58 13.69 20.63
C ASP A 146 -11.98 12.52 19.74
N LYS A 147 -12.56 11.47 20.33
CA LYS A 147 -13.02 10.29 19.57
C LYS A 147 -14.05 10.64 18.50
N ASP A 148 -14.78 11.74 18.69
CA ASP A 148 -15.80 12.25 17.78
C ASP A 148 -15.25 13.22 16.71
N ASP A 149 -13.92 13.33 16.59
CA ASP A 149 -13.32 14.19 15.58
C ASP A 149 -13.63 13.68 14.17
N LYS A 150 -14.30 14.53 13.38
CA LYS A 150 -14.69 14.24 11.99
C LYS A 150 -13.53 13.85 11.08
N ARG A 151 -12.27 14.14 11.44
CA ARG A 151 -11.08 13.69 10.70
C ARG A 151 -10.84 12.19 10.82
N LEU A 152 -11.31 11.56 11.89
CA LEU A 152 -11.26 10.11 12.10
C LEU A 152 -12.37 9.39 11.32
N ASN A 153 -13.42 10.12 10.92
CA ASN A 153 -14.46 9.55 10.06
C ASN A 153 -13.86 9.16 8.71
N GLY A 154 -14.25 7.96 8.26
CA GLY A 154 -13.75 7.39 7.02
C GLY A 154 -12.26 7.08 7.04
N LEU A 155 -11.60 7.01 8.20
CA LEU A 155 -10.22 6.55 8.31
C LEU A 155 -10.19 5.07 8.71
N PHE A 156 -9.47 4.25 7.95
CA PHE A 156 -9.09 2.89 8.30
C PHE A 156 -7.58 2.78 8.35
N ILE A 157 -7.05 2.05 9.33
CA ILE A 157 -5.61 1.82 9.48
C ILE A 157 -5.34 0.33 9.47
N LEU A 158 -4.47 -0.09 8.57
CA LEU A 158 -3.90 -1.42 8.50
C LEU A 158 -2.44 -1.36 8.97
N ARG A 159 -2.04 -2.29 9.84
CA ARG A 159 -0.65 -2.47 10.27
C ARG A 159 -0.19 -3.91 10.12
N ASP A 160 1.09 -4.08 9.86
CA ASP A 160 1.76 -5.39 9.84
C ASP A 160 1.76 -6.04 11.23
N GLY A 161 1.70 -7.37 11.26
CA GLY A 161 1.64 -8.14 12.50
C GLY A 161 2.97 -8.14 13.27
N ASP A 162 4.10 -8.01 12.57
CA ASP A 162 5.44 -7.91 13.15
C ASP A 162 5.57 -6.72 14.13
N THR A 163 4.68 -5.72 14.03
CA THR A 163 4.63 -4.59 14.94
C THR A 163 4.31 -4.98 16.39
N GLU A 164 3.85 -6.20 16.64
CA GLU A 164 3.65 -6.74 17.99
C GLU A 164 4.93 -7.24 18.67
N GLU A 165 6.03 -7.40 17.92
CA GLU A 165 7.35 -7.81 18.45
C GLU A 165 8.03 -6.69 19.26
N GLU A 166 7.78 -5.43 18.89
CA GLU A 166 8.34 -4.28 19.57
C GLU A 166 7.34 -3.67 20.56
N GLN A 167 7.69 -3.63 21.86
CA GLN A 167 6.81 -3.13 22.92
C GLN A 167 6.25 -1.71 22.64
N VAL A 168 7.06 -0.82 22.06
CA VAL A 168 6.64 0.54 21.70
C VAL A 168 5.51 0.50 20.67
N LYS A 169 5.68 -0.27 19.59
CA LYS A 169 4.69 -0.41 18.51
C LYS A 169 3.42 -1.13 18.99
N LYS A 170 3.56 -2.15 19.82
CA LYS A 170 2.45 -2.83 20.51
C LYS A 170 1.61 -1.86 21.35
N ASP A 171 2.24 -0.97 22.11
CA ASP A 171 1.51 0.04 22.88
C ASP A 171 0.86 1.11 21.98
N GLN A 172 1.44 1.40 20.81
CA GLN A 172 0.76 2.20 19.79
C GLN A 172 -0.48 1.48 19.24
N ASN A 173 -0.39 0.19 18.93
CA ASN A 173 -1.50 -0.63 18.42
C ASN A 173 -2.69 -0.62 19.38
N LYS A 174 -2.43 -0.77 20.69
CA LYS A 174 -3.49 -0.65 21.73
C LYS A 174 -4.17 0.71 21.70
N LYS A 175 -3.40 1.79 21.58
CA LYS A 175 -3.94 3.17 21.51
C LYS A 175 -4.79 3.35 20.25
N LEU A 176 -4.32 2.89 19.09
CA LEU A 176 -5.07 2.94 17.84
C LEU A 176 -6.36 2.13 17.92
N LYS A 177 -6.31 0.89 18.43
CA LYS A 177 -7.51 0.06 18.63
C LYS A 177 -8.52 0.74 19.57
N SER A 178 -8.06 1.36 20.65
CA SER A 178 -8.93 2.08 21.60
C SER A 178 -9.63 3.31 21.01
N LYS A 179 -9.04 3.88 19.96
CA LYS A 179 -9.49 5.10 19.27
C LYS A 179 -10.38 4.81 18.08
N LEU A 180 -9.96 3.87 17.23
CA LEU A 180 -10.58 3.59 15.93
C LEU A 180 -11.51 2.38 15.96
N GLY A 181 -11.46 1.56 17.02
CA GLY A 181 -12.31 0.37 17.13
C GLY A 181 -12.09 -0.58 15.97
N ASP A 182 -13.13 -0.82 15.19
CA ASP A 182 -13.11 -1.73 14.04
C ASP A 182 -12.42 -1.14 12.81
N ASN A 183 -12.21 0.18 12.77
CA ASN A 183 -11.45 0.85 11.72
C ASN A 183 -9.93 0.73 11.90
N PHE A 184 -9.47 0.01 12.92
CA PHE A 184 -8.08 -0.40 13.07
C PHE A 184 -7.98 -1.92 12.93
N ASN A 185 -7.16 -2.36 11.98
CA ASN A 185 -6.88 -3.75 11.70
C ASN A 185 -5.37 -4.01 11.80
N LEU A 186 -5.02 -4.92 12.69
CA LEU A 186 -3.70 -5.51 12.76
C LEU A 186 -3.76 -6.81 11.96
N LEU A 187 -2.81 -7.03 11.05
CA LEU A 187 -2.75 -8.26 10.27
C LEU A 187 -2.53 -9.47 11.18
N ASP A 188 -3.26 -10.55 10.91
CA ASP A 188 -3.11 -11.85 11.57
C ASP A 188 -1.89 -12.64 11.00
N CYS A 189 -0.92 -11.95 10.40
CA CYS A 189 0.28 -12.48 9.74
C CYS A 189 1.43 -11.46 9.88
N TRP A 190 2.66 -11.90 9.61
CA TRP A 190 3.87 -11.08 9.80
C TRP A 190 3.84 -9.75 9.05
N GLU A 191 3.68 -9.77 7.73
CA GLU A 191 3.53 -8.59 6.86
C GLU A 191 2.54 -8.89 5.72
N VAL A 192 2.15 -7.90 4.92
CA VAL A 192 1.22 -8.08 3.79
C VAL A 192 1.72 -9.13 2.79
N GLU A 193 3.03 -9.26 2.59
CA GLU A 193 3.62 -10.28 1.72
C GLU A 193 3.28 -11.71 2.15
N ASN A 194 3.04 -11.95 3.44
CA ASN A 194 2.64 -13.27 3.98
C ASN A 194 1.19 -13.65 3.66
N LEU A 195 0.40 -12.73 3.09
CA LEU A 195 -0.95 -13.03 2.59
C LEU A 195 -0.94 -13.75 1.24
N LEU A 196 0.22 -13.92 0.60
CA LEU A 196 0.34 -14.74 -0.60
C LEU A 196 -0.15 -16.16 -0.32
N SER A 197 -0.90 -16.74 -1.24
CA SER A 197 -1.23 -18.17 -1.17
C SER A 197 0.00 -19.02 -1.46
N LYS A 198 -0.01 -20.27 -0.97
CA LYS A 198 1.07 -21.25 -1.20
C LYS A 198 1.42 -21.34 -2.69
N ASP A 199 0.40 -21.48 -3.54
CA ASP A 199 0.57 -21.67 -4.98
C ASP A 199 1.20 -20.44 -5.65
N VAL A 200 0.74 -19.24 -5.29
CA VAL A 200 1.31 -18.00 -5.81
C VAL A 200 2.76 -17.83 -5.35
N LEU A 201 3.07 -18.11 -4.09
CA LEU A 201 4.44 -18.03 -3.57
C LEU A 201 5.34 -19.04 -4.28
N TYR A 202 4.87 -20.28 -4.47
CA TYR A 202 5.58 -21.33 -5.20
C TYR A 202 5.93 -20.86 -6.62
N LEU A 203 4.94 -20.43 -7.40
CA LEU A 203 5.12 -19.99 -8.79
C LEU A 203 6.02 -18.74 -8.90
N THR A 204 5.96 -17.86 -7.90
CA THR A 204 6.81 -16.66 -7.81
C THR A 204 8.30 -17.02 -7.68
N LEU A 205 8.59 -18.10 -6.97
CA LEU A 205 9.95 -18.56 -6.68
C LEU A 205 10.46 -19.54 -7.75
N GLU A 206 9.61 -20.42 -8.28
CA GLU A 206 9.91 -21.41 -9.31
C GLU A 206 10.56 -20.76 -10.54
N ASN A 207 9.99 -19.66 -11.01
CA ASN A 207 10.48 -18.95 -12.18
C ASN A 207 11.72 -18.08 -11.92
N HIS A 208 12.22 -18.05 -10.68
CA HIS A 208 13.34 -17.21 -10.30
C HIS A 208 14.67 -17.97 -10.38
N ARG A 209 15.60 -17.48 -11.21
CA ARG A 209 16.92 -18.12 -11.46
C ARG A 209 17.73 -18.45 -10.20
N LYS A 210 17.53 -17.74 -9.09
CA LYS A 210 18.24 -17.98 -7.83
C LYS A 210 17.55 -18.96 -6.89
N TYR A 211 16.24 -19.13 -6.99
CA TYR A 211 15.43 -19.82 -5.97
C TYR A 211 14.74 -21.07 -6.52
N GLY A 212 14.41 -21.09 -7.81
CA GLY A 212 13.57 -22.11 -8.41
C GLY A 212 14.12 -23.54 -8.26
N HIS A 213 15.44 -23.72 -8.33
CA HIS A 213 16.05 -25.05 -8.20
C HIS A 213 15.96 -25.65 -6.80
N TYR A 214 15.67 -24.84 -5.77
CA TYR A 214 15.49 -25.32 -4.39
C TYR A 214 14.08 -25.83 -4.09
N LEU A 215 13.10 -25.55 -4.95
CA LEU A 215 11.71 -25.98 -4.76
C LEU A 215 11.48 -27.46 -5.13
N PHE A 216 12.46 -28.10 -5.77
CA PHE A 216 12.33 -29.49 -6.19
C PHE A 216 12.19 -30.40 -4.97
N ASN A 217 11.03 -31.05 -4.82
CA ASN A 217 10.63 -31.88 -3.68
C ASN A 217 10.46 -31.14 -2.34
N LEU A 218 10.32 -29.81 -2.36
CA LEU A 218 10.01 -29.05 -1.15
C LEU A 218 8.51 -28.78 -1.09
N ASP A 219 7.89 -29.26 -0.01
CA ASP A 219 6.49 -28.99 0.32
C ASP A 219 6.43 -28.06 1.52
N PHE A 220 5.52 -27.09 1.48
CA PHE A 220 5.29 -26.12 2.53
C PHE A 220 3.84 -25.65 2.49
N GLU A 221 3.30 -25.20 3.61
CA GLU A 221 1.95 -24.68 3.74
C GLU A 221 1.96 -23.19 4.12
N GLU A 222 0.82 -22.51 3.98
CA GLU A 222 0.68 -21.08 4.34
C GLU A 222 1.13 -20.81 5.78
N GLU A 223 0.84 -21.75 6.70
CA GLU A 223 1.19 -21.64 8.12
C GLU A 223 2.71 -21.64 8.37
N ASP A 224 3.51 -22.21 7.48
CA ASP A 224 4.97 -22.29 7.65
C ASP A 224 5.65 -20.92 7.51
N TYR A 225 5.03 -20.00 6.78
CA TYR A 225 5.54 -18.64 6.59
C TYR A 225 4.64 -17.56 7.18
N LYS A 226 3.37 -17.82 7.46
CA LYS A 226 2.40 -16.80 7.91
C LYS A 226 2.89 -15.88 9.03
N ASN A 227 3.53 -16.43 10.06
CA ASN A 227 3.88 -15.72 11.29
C ASN A 227 5.40 -15.47 11.45
N ARG A 228 6.12 -15.32 10.34
CA ARG A 228 7.57 -14.99 10.35
C ARG A 228 7.95 -14.15 9.14
N ASP A 229 9.11 -13.49 9.21
CA ASP A 229 9.68 -12.76 8.07
C ASP A 229 9.77 -13.68 6.84
N LEU A 230 9.08 -13.29 5.77
CA LEU A 230 8.97 -14.11 4.56
C LEU A 230 10.33 -14.28 3.87
N GLY A 231 11.19 -13.27 3.94
CA GLY A 231 12.56 -13.33 3.44
C GLY A 231 13.41 -14.37 4.16
N LEU A 232 13.32 -14.41 5.49
CA LEU A 232 13.98 -15.42 6.33
C LEU A 232 13.41 -16.81 6.06
N PHE A 233 12.09 -16.95 5.92
CA PHE A 233 11.48 -18.22 5.53
C PHE A 233 12.06 -18.74 4.21
N ILE A 234 12.08 -17.91 3.16
CA ILE A 234 12.62 -18.31 1.85
C ILE A 234 14.12 -18.64 1.95
N LYS A 235 14.87 -17.88 2.73
CA LYS A 235 16.32 -18.11 2.87
C LYS A 235 16.63 -19.40 3.64
N GLU A 236 16.00 -19.59 4.78
CA GLU A 236 16.31 -20.67 5.72
C GLU A 236 15.64 -21.98 5.33
N VAL A 237 14.36 -21.95 4.98
CA VAL A 237 13.56 -23.15 4.71
C VAL A 237 13.67 -23.54 3.26
N ILE A 238 13.44 -22.62 2.32
CA ILE A 238 13.46 -22.96 0.89
C ILE A 238 14.90 -23.14 0.43
N CYS A 239 15.77 -22.17 0.68
CA CYS A 239 17.11 -22.17 0.11
C CYS A 239 18.18 -22.83 1.01
N ASN A 240 17.81 -23.39 2.18
CA ASN A 240 18.76 -23.99 3.14
C ASN A 240 19.98 -23.11 3.46
N ASN A 241 19.78 -21.80 3.58
CA ASN A 241 20.83 -20.78 3.76
C ASN A 241 21.90 -20.72 2.66
N GLN A 242 21.66 -21.30 1.49
CA GLN A 242 22.62 -21.33 0.36
C GLN A 242 22.57 -20.08 -0.53
N VAL A 243 21.70 -19.11 -0.22
CA VAL A 243 21.62 -17.82 -0.92
C VAL A 243 22.03 -16.67 -0.01
N GLU A 244 22.83 -15.76 -0.57
CA GLU A 244 23.23 -14.53 0.11
C GLU A 244 22.17 -13.44 0.01
N GLY A 245 22.02 -12.67 1.09
CA GLY A 245 21.07 -11.56 1.20
C GLY A 245 19.63 -11.99 1.49
N ASN A 246 18.74 -11.00 1.63
CA ASN A 246 17.31 -11.23 1.83
C ASN A 246 16.63 -11.48 0.45
N PRO A 247 15.94 -12.63 0.24
CA PRO A 247 15.21 -12.94 -1.00
C PRO A 247 14.14 -11.92 -1.42
N ILE A 248 13.62 -11.16 -0.47
CA ILE A 248 12.61 -10.10 -0.69
C ILE A 248 13.19 -8.68 -0.57
N ASN A 249 14.52 -8.52 -0.60
CA ASN A 249 15.18 -7.21 -0.43
C ASN A 249 14.67 -6.11 -1.39
N LYS A 250 14.28 -6.49 -2.60
CA LYS A 250 13.61 -5.62 -3.57
C LYS A 250 12.12 -5.90 -3.51
N LYS A 251 11.43 -5.46 -2.45
CA LYS A 251 10.01 -5.73 -2.21
C LYS A 251 9.13 -5.44 -3.44
N LYS A 252 9.26 -4.27 -4.09
CA LYS A 252 8.54 -3.94 -5.35
C LYS A 252 8.81 -4.93 -6.49
N GLY A 253 10.05 -5.37 -6.63
CA GLY A 253 10.45 -6.36 -7.63
C GLY A 253 9.93 -7.77 -7.33
N PHE A 254 9.79 -8.11 -6.05
CA PHE A 254 9.15 -9.35 -5.61
C PHE A 254 7.64 -9.32 -5.91
N TYR A 255 6.95 -8.24 -5.54
CA TYR A 255 5.55 -8.00 -5.90
C TYR A 255 5.31 -8.15 -7.41
N LYS A 256 6.09 -7.47 -8.27
CA LYS A 256 5.96 -7.57 -9.75
C LYS A 256 6.08 -9.00 -10.30
N ARG A 257 6.71 -9.92 -9.56
CA ARG A 257 6.74 -11.35 -9.92
C ARG A 257 5.49 -12.05 -9.42
N ALA A 258 5.12 -11.83 -8.16
CA ALA A 258 3.93 -12.43 -7.55
C ALA A 258 2.64 -12.01 -8.27
N GLU A 259 2.50 -10.73 -8.64
CA GLU A 259 1.38 -10.17 -9.39
C GLU A 259 1.05 -10.97 -10.66
N LYS A 260 2.05 -11.54 -11.33
CA LYS A 260 1.84 -12.37 -12.54
C LYS A 260 1.07 -13.65 -12.27
N HIS A 261 0.98 -14.06 -11.01
CA HIS A 261 0.34 -15.28 -10.56
C HIS A 261 -0.91 -15.00 -9.71
N ILE A 262 -1.17 -13.75 -9.34
CA ILE A 262 -2.40 -13.34 -8.65
C ILE A 262 -3.40 -12.88 -9.72
N LYS A 263 -4.19 -13.79 -10.29
CA LYS A 263 -5.07 -13.52 -11.45
C LYS A 263 -6.55 -13.65 -11.14
N GLU A 264 -6.92 -14.65 -10.36
CA GLU A 264 -8.30 -15.00 -10.06
C GLU A 264 -8.53 -15.19 -8.57
N TYR A 265 -9.80 -15.35 -8.18
CA TYR A 265 -10.19 -15.42 -6.77
C TYR A 265 -9.54 -16.60 -6.03
N ASN A 266 -9.29 -17.71 -6.72
CA ASN A 266 -8.66 -18.89 -6.13
C ASN A 266 -7.17 -18.69 -5.82
N ASP A 267 -6.53 -17.68 -6.41
CA ASP A 267 -5.13 -17.35 -6.13
C ASP A 267 -4.97 -16.59 -4.80
N LEU A 268 -6.07 -16.09 -4.22
CA LEU A 268 -6.07 -15.38 -2.94
C LEU A 268 -6.06 -16.38 -1.78
N SER A 269 -5.17 -16.17 -0.81
CA SER A 269 -5.22 -16.90 0.46
C SER A 269 -6.52 -16.59 1.22
N LYS A 270 -6.88 -17.46 2.17
CA LYS A 270 -8.07 -17.25 3.01
C LYS A 270 -7.99 -15.95 3.80
N ASP A 271 -6.80 -15.60 4.26
CA ASP A 271 -6.55 -14.36 5.01
C ASP A 271 -6.61 -13.12 4.12
N ALA A 272 -6.10 -13.20 2.88
CA ALA A 272 -6.26 -12.13 1.89
C ALA A 272 -7.75 -11.87 1.57
N VAL A 273 -8.55 -12.92 1.41
CA VAL A 273 -10.01 -12.81 1.21
C VAL A 273 -10.69 -12.17 2.42
N LYS A 274 -10.32 -12.58 3.65
CA LYS A 274 -10.86 -12.01 4.90
C LYS A 274 -10.54 -10.52 5.02
N LEU A 275 -9.31 -10.12 4.67
CA LEU A 275 -8.90 -8.73 4.65
C LEU A 275 -9.66 -7.92 3.60
N CYS A 276 -9.78 -8.43 2.36
CA CYS A 276 -10.54 -7.78 1.30
C CYS A 276 -12.01 -7.57 1.68
N LYS A 277 -12.64 -8.56 2.32
CA LYS A 277 -14.00 -8.42 2.83
C LYS A 277 -14.11 -7.31 3.87
N THR A 278 -13.17 -7.23 4.80
CA THR A 278 -13.12 -6.16 5.82
C THR A 278 -12.99 -4.79 5.15
N LEU A 279 -12.05 -4.64 4.20
CA LEU A 279 -11.85 -3.39 3.47
C LEU A 279 -13.06 -3.02 2.63
N TYR A 280 -13.64 -3.96 1.88
CA TYR A 280 -14.84 -3.72 1.09
C TYR A 280 -16.01 -3.21 1.94
N ASN A 281 -16.30 -3.89 3.06
CA ASN A 281 -17.37 -3.49 3.97
C ASN A 281 -17.14 -2.10 4.57
N PHE A 282 -15.87 -1.80 4.93
CA PHE A 282 -15.51 -0.47 5.39
C PHE A 282 -15.78 0.57 4.30
N ILE A 283 -15.27 0.37 3.08
CA ILE A 283 -15.48 1.28 1.95
C ILE A 283 -16.98 1.48 1.68
N GLU A 284 -17.76 0.39 1.70
CA GLU A 284 -19.21 0.43 1.50
C GLU A 284 -19.92 1.29 2.55
N SER A 285 -19.59 1.10 3.83
CA SER A 285 -20.16 1.89 4.93
C SER A 285 -19.90 3.40 4.84
N GLN A 286 -18.80 3.81 4.19
CA GLN A 286 -18.44 5.21 4.00
C GLN A 286 -19.01 5.80 2.70
N ASN A 287 -19.62 4.98 1.85
CA ASN A 287 -20.09 5.35 0.52
C ASN A 287 -21.57 5.00 0.29
N THR A 288 -22.30 4.61 1.33
CA THR A 288 -23.77 4.57 1.36
C THR A 288 -24.31 6.00 1.35
N ILE A 289 -24.93 6.39 0.23
CA ILE A 289 -25.75 7.60 0.08
C ILE A 289 -27.18 7.24 0.50
#